data_AF-A0A6P1GKR9-F1
#
_entry.id   AF-A0A6P1GKR9-F1
#
_cell.length_a   1.000
_cell.length_b   1.000
_cell.length_c   1.000
_cell.angle_alpha   90.00
_cell.angle_beta   90.00
_cell.angle_gamma   90.00
#
_symmetry.space_group_name_H-M   'P 1'
#
loop_
_entity.id
_entity.type
_entity.pdbx_description
1 polymer ?
#
loop_
_entity_poly.entity_id
_entity_poly.type
_entity_poly.pdbx_seq_one_letter_code
_entity_poly.pdbx_strand_id
1 'polypeptide(L)'
;MTQTAPLEDDPAVAFDAVRRELSLLRHALEGLTAAREKIPDYSATLAQINKALGVHAHRLDMIQSRPAMEMTPEALVERIIASAQTARAEDRTMLRQAQERLSNLAWHMDGIVARGRGAAEQERQLIWFGLGGILLGILLWSILPGAVARSLPVSWHVPEWMASRMMGMEQKEAGRRMIITAPKDEARR
;
A
#
# COMPACT_ATOMS: atom_id res chain seq x y z
N MET A 1 -33.52 72.46 -101.26
CA MET A 1 -32.90 71.16 -100.95
C MET A 1 -31.42 71.30 -101.31
N THR A 2 -30.54 71.80 -100.42
CA THR A 2 -29.67 71.02 -99.49
C THR A 2 -28.97 69.87 -100.24
N GLN A 3 -27.65 69.81 -100.39
CA GLN A 3 -26.65 69.73 -99.31
C GLN A 3 -25.23 69.93 -99.92
N THR A 4 -24.39 70.70 -99.24
CA THR A 4 -22.95 70.90 -99.48
C THR A 4 -22.12 69.66 -99.07
N ALA A 5 -21.13 69.27 -99.88
CA ALA A 5 -20.07 68.33 -99.51
C ALA A 5 -18.75 69.12 -99.29
N PRO A 6 -18.07 69.03 -98.12
CA PRO A 6 -16.91 69.85 -97.82
C PRO A 6 -15.57 69.11 -97.98
N LEU A 7 -14.60 69.82 -98.56
CA LEU A 7 -13.14 69.84 -98.27
C LEU A 7 -12.60 68.71 -97.37
N GLU A 8 -12.08 67.64 -97.98
CA GLU A 8 -11.46 66.50 -97.27
C GLU A 8 -9.92 66.53 -97.24
N ASP A 9 -9.26 67.59 -97.76
CA ASP A 9 -7.80 67.61 -97.99
C ASP A 9 -7.12 68.89 -97.46
N ASP A 10 -7.54 69.36 -96.28
CA ASP A 10 -6.85 70.44 -95.57
C ASP A 10 -5.78 69.86 -94.61
N PRO A 11 -4.47 70.06 -94.90
CA PRO A 11 -3.39 69.56 -94.04
C PRO A 11 -3.46 70.12 -92.61
N ALA A 12 -4.07 71.29 -92.40
CA ALA A 12 -4.26 71.85 -91.06
C ALA A 12 -5.19 70.97 -90.21
N VAL A 13 -6.25 70.43 -90.81
CA VAL A 13 -7.22 69.56 -90.11
C VAL A 13 -6.59 68.22 -89.72
N ALA A 14 -5.74 67.65 -90.57
CA ALA A 14 -4.98 66.43 -90.27
C ALA A 14 -3.95 66.65 -89.16
N PHE A 15 -3.23 67.79 -89.18
CA PHE A 15 -2.31 68.15 -88.10
C PHE A 15 -3.02 68.38 -86.76
N ASP A 16 -4.22 68.97 -86.78
CA ASP A 16 -5.02 69.15 -85.57
C ASP A 16 -5.60 67.83 -85.04
N ALA A 17 -5.86 66.84 -85.91
CA ALA A 17 -6.21 65.48 -85.48
C ALA A 17 -5.02 64.80 -84.77
N VAL A 18 -3.83 64.81 -85.38
CA VAL A 18 -2.61 64.23 -84.79
C VAL A 18 -2.20 64.93 -83.49
N ARG A 19 -2.33 66.26 -83.42
CA ARG A 19 -2.04 67.04 -82.21
C ARG A 19 -2.99 66.67 -81.06
N ARG A 20 -4.25 66.34 -81.35
CA ARG A 20 -5.21 65.84 -80.36
C ARG A 20 -4.86 64.43 -79.88
N GLU A 21 -4.42 63.54 -80.77
CA GLU A 21 -3.97 62.20 -80.35
C GLU A 21 -2.70 62.24 -79.50
N LEU A 22 -1.75 63.10 -79.86
CA LEU A 22 -0.51 63.28 -79.10
C LEU A 22 -0.77 63.86 -77.70
N SER A 23 -1.74 64.76 -77.56
CA SER A 23 -2.11 65.30 -76.25
C SER A 23 -2.77 64.24 -75.36
N LEU A 24 -3.59 63.35 -75.93
CA LEU A 24 -4.16 62.21 -75.21
C LEU A 24 -3.09 61.21 -74.76
N LEU A 25 -2.14 60.87 -75.64
CA LEU A 25 -1.02 59.99 -75.27
C LEU A 25 -0.12 60.60 -74.20
N ARG A 26 0.15 61.90 -74.30
CA ARG A 26 0.92 62.62 -73.29
C ARG A 26 0.20 62.61 -71.95
N HIS A 27 -1.11 62.85 -71.93
CA HIS A 27 -1.89 62.81 -70.71
C HIS A 27 -1.98 61.40 -70.11
N ALA A 28 -2.08 60.36 -70.95
CA ALA A 28 -2.03 58.97 -70.50
C ALA A 28 -0.65 58.59 -69.95
N LEU A 29 0.44 59.08 -70.55
CA LEU A 29 1.80 58.88 -70.07
C LEU A 29 2.04 59.62 -68.75
N GLU A 30 1.59 60.87 -68.65
CA GLU A 30 1.63 61.67 -67.41
C GLU A 30 0.78 61.01 -66.31
N GLY A 31 -0.38 60.43 -66.66
CA GLY A 31 -1.21 59.64 -65.76
C GLY A 31 -0.53 58.35 -65.30
N LEU A 32 0.18 57.65 -66.19
CA LEU A 32 0.94 56.44 -65.89
C LEU A 32 2.16 56.74 -65.00
N THR A 33 2.88 57.82 -65.27
CA THR A 33 4.01 58.23 -64.43
C THR A 33 3.54 58.72 -63.06
N ALA A 34 2.44 59.48 -62.99
CA ALA A 34 1.81 59.86 -61.71
C ALA A 34 1.29 58.65 -60.92
N ALA A 35 0.76 57.63 -61.62
CA ALA A 35 0.38 56.37 -60.98
C ALA A 35 1.61 55.60 -60.46
N ARG A 36 2.72 55.60 -61.21
CA ARG A 36 3.98 54.98 -60.81
C ARG A 36 4.61 55.66 -59.58
N GLU A 37 4.60 56.98 -59.51
CA GLU A 37 5.07 57.73 -58.35
C GLU A 37 4.24 57.45 -57.09
N LYS A 38 2.97 57.08 -57.25
CA LYS A 38 2.09 56.68 -56.14
C LYS A 38 2.27 55.24 -55.68
N ILE A 39 3.07 54.41 -56.36
CA ILE A 39 3.33 53.02 -55.94
C ILE A 39 4.22 53.06 -54.68
N PRO A 40 3.77 52.52 -53.54
CA PRO A 40 4.58 52.47 -52.32
C PRO A 40 5.81 51.56 -52.52
N ASP A 41 6.95 51.97 -51.96
CA ASP A 41 8.15 51.13 -51.96
C ASP A 41 8.03 50.01 -50.91
N TYR A 42 7.71 48.80 -51.39
CA TYR A 42 7.61 47.60 -50.57
C TYR A 42 8.96 46.89 -50.35
N SER A 43 10.09 47.42 -50.86
CA SER A 43 11.40 46.79 -50.72
C SER A 43 11.76 46.53 -49.26
N ALA A 44 11.44 47.47 -48.36
CA ALA A 44 11.64 47.33 -46.92
C ALA A 44 10.79 46.20 -46.32
N THR A 45 9.51 46.12 -46.69
CA THR A 45 8.60 45.06 -46.21
C THR A 45 9.01 43.70 -46.73
N LEU A 46 9.40 43.59 -48.01
CA LEU A 46 9.89 42.35 -48.61
C LEU A 46 11.21 41.90 -47.97
N ALA A 47 12.12 42.83 -47.68
CA ALA A 47 13.35 42.52 -46.94
C ALA A 47 13.03 41.99 -45.53
N GLN A 48 12.03 42.56 -44.86
CA GLN A 48 11.61 42.10 -43.53
C GLN A 48 10.98 40.71 -43.57
N ILE A 49 10.14 40.42 -44.56
CA ILE A 49 9.56 39.09 -44.80
C ILE A 49 10.66 38.06 -45.08
N ASN A 50 11.62 38.39 -45.95
CA ASN A 50 12.73 37.50 -46.28
C ASN A 50 13.59 37.20 -45.03
N LYS A 51 13.84 38.21 -44.19
CA LYS A 51 14.53 38.04 -42.91
C LYS A 51 13.76 37.12 -41.97
N ALA A 52 12.44 37.28 -41.85
CA ALA A 52 11.61 36.42 -41.03
C ALA A 52 11.65 34.96 -41.52
N LEU A 53 11.50 34.75 -42.83
CA LEU A 53 11.62 33.44 -43.47
C LEU A 53 12.99 32.77 -43.17
N GLY A 54 14.09 33.53 -43.24
CA GLY A 54 15.41 33.03 -42.88
C GLY A 54 15.52 32.59 -41.41
N VAL A 55 14.93 33.35 -40.47
CA VAL A 55 14.88 32.97 -39.05
C VAL A 55 14.06 31.70 -38.84
N HIS A 56 12.92 31.56 -39.54
CA HIS A 56 12.10 30.36 -39.44
C HIS A 56 12.79 29.13 -40.02
N ALA A 57 13.44 29.25 -41.18
CA ALA A 57 14.21 28.17 -41.79
C ALA A 57 15.34 27.70 -40.85
N HIS A 58 16.08 28.64 -40.26
CA HIS A 58 17.14 28.31 -39.30
C HIS A 58 16.60 27.60 -38.04
N ARG A 59 15.43 28.01 -37.52
CA ARG A 59 14.80 27.32 -36.38
C ARG A 59 14.36 25.90 -36.72
N LEU A 60 13.86 25.67 -37.94
CA LEU A 60 13.48 24.33 -38.39
C LEU A 60 14.70 23.42 -38.54
N ASP A 61 15.79 23.94 -39.09
CA ASP A 61 17.08 23.24 -39.17
C ASP A 61 17.60 22.87 -37.77
N MET A 62 17.50 23.79 -36.80
CA MET A 62 17.83 23.54 -35.38
C MET A 62 16.91 22.52 -34.69
N ILE A 63 15.69 22.31 -35.18
CA ILE A 63 14.78 21.27 -34.67
C ILE A 63 15.11 19.91 -35.31
N GLN A 64 15.39 19.89 -36.62
CA GLN A 64 15.77 18.69 -37.35
C GLN A 64 17.11 18.12 -36.90
N SER A 65 18.07 18.98 -36.56
CA SER A 65 19.39 18.61 -36.03
C SER A 65 19.37 18.09 -34.58
N ARG A 66 18.21 18.06 -33.91
CA ARG A 66 18.11 17.48 -32.56
C ARG A 66 17.90 15.97 -32.63
N PRO A 67 18.66 15.18 -31.85
CA PRO A 67 18.54 13.72 -31.79
C PRO A 67 17.18 13.23 -31.25
N ALA A 68 16.32 14.13 -30.74
CA ALA A 68 14.94 13.81 -30.41
C ALA A 68 14.10 13.38 -31.63
N MET A 69 14.51 13.74 -32.85
CA MET A 69 13.89 13.29 -34.10
C MET A 69 14.44 11.94 -34.60
N GLU A 70 15.60 11.49 -34.10
CA GLU A 70 16.17 10.17 -34.40
C GLU A 70 15.55 9.08 -33.52
N MET A 71 15.06 9.44 -32.33
CA MET A 71 14.26 8.54 -31.51
C MET A 71 12.83 8.49 -32.04
N THR A 72 12.51 7.39 -32.71
CA THR A 72 11.12 7.12 -33.09
C THR A 72 10.25 7.07 -31.83
N PRO A 73 9.00 7.56 -31.88
CA PRO A 73 8.07 7.48 -30.75
C PRO A 73 7.95 6.06 -30.19
N GLU A 74 8.05 5.05 -31.06
CA GLU A 74 8.05 3.63 -30.70
C GLU A 74 9.24 3.25 -29.82
N ALA A 75 10.45 3.72 -30.13
CA ALA A 75 11.65 3.46 -29.33
C ALA A 75 11.60 4.13 -27.94
N LEU A 76 10.92 5.28 -27.85
CA LEU A 76 10.69 5.95 -26.57
C LEU A 76 9.73 5.15 -25.69
N VAL A 77 8.63 4.65 -26.28
CA VAL A 77 7.66 3.79 -25.60
C VAL A 77 8.30 2.48 -25.14
N GLU A 78 9.13 1.86 -25.98
CA GLU A 78 9.86 0.64 -25.63
C GLU A 78 10.79 0.86 -24.43
N ARG A 79 11.53 1.97 -24.41
CA ARG A 79 12.36 2.35 -23.25
C ARG A 79 11.55 2.63 -21.99
N ILE A 80 10.38 3.23 -22.11
CA ILE A 80 9.47 3.48 -20.97
C ILE A 80 8.93 2.15 -20.42
N ILE A 81 8.54 1.22 -21.29
CA ILE A 81 8.08 -0.11 -20.86
C ILE A 81 9.21 -0.87 -20.18
N ALA A 82 10.41 -0.86 -20.77
CA ALA A 82 11.59 -1.51 -20.20
C ALA A 82 11.96 -0.94 -18.82
N SER A 83 11.98 0.39 -18.67
CA SER A 83 12.25 1.03 -17.37
C SER A 83 11.15 0.77 -16.35
N ALA A 84 9.88 0.76 -16.77
CA ALA A 84 8.75 0.42 -15.91
C ALA A 84 8.77 -1.04 -15.44
N GLN A 85 9.24 -1.98 -16.28
CA GLN A 85 9.41 -3.38 -15.89
C GLN A 85 10.51 -3.55 -14.83
N THR A 86 11.63 -2.87 -15.00
CA THR A 86 12.73 -2.87 -14.03
C THR A 86 12.30 -2.27 -12.69
N ALA A 87 11.60 -1.12 -12.71
CA ALA A 87 11.05 -0.51 -11.49
C ALA A 87 10.04 -1.45 -10.78
N ARG A 88 9.15 -2.10 -11.54
CA ARG A 88 8.20 -3.09 -10.99
C ARG A 88 8.86 -4.34 -10.43
N ALA A 89 10.05 -4.72 -10.92
CA ALA A 89 10.77 -5.87 -10.38
C ALA A 89 11.25 -5.61 -8.96
N GLU A 90 11.74 -4.40 -8.68
CA GLU A 90 12.14 -3.94 -7.35
C GLU A 90 10.93 -3.81 -6.40
N ASP A 91 9.82 -3.23 -6.87
CA ASP A 91 8.58 -3.17 -6.08
C ASP A 91 8.04 -4.56 -5.71
N ARG A 92 8.15 -5.53 -6.61
CA ARG A 92 7.70 -6.90 -6.36
C ARG A 92 8.50 -7.59 -5.26
N THR A 93 9.80 -7.32 -5.15
CA THR A 93 10.62 -7.91 -4.07
C THR A 93 10.28 -7.25 -2.73
N MET A 94 10.11 -5.93 -2.70
CA MET A 94 9.68 -5.21 -1.49
C MET A 94 8.28 -5.64 -1.02
N LEU A 95 7.34 -5.80 -1.95
CA LEU A 95 5.99 -6.30 -1.65
C LEU A 95 6.01 -7.74 -1.12
N ARG A 96 6.82 -8.63 -1.70
CA ARG A 96 6.98 -10.00 -1.17
C ARG A 96 7.57 -10.00 0.23
N GLN A 97 8.61 -9.20 0.47
CA GLN A 97 9.20 -9.06 1.80
C GLN A 97 8.18 -8.49 2.81
N ALA A 98 7.36 -7.53 2.40
CA ALA A 98 6.28 -6.99 3.23
C ALA A 98 5.22 -8.05 3.54
N GLN A 99 4.81 -8.85 2.55
CA GLN A 99 3.88 -9.97 2.74
C GLN A 99 4.46 -11.03 3.69
N GLU A 100 5.72 -11.42 3.53
CA GLU A 100 6.40 -12.37 4.42
C GLU A 100 6.50 -11.84 5.85
N ARG A 101 6.81 -10.55 6.03
CA ARG A 101 6.81 -9.91 7.35
C ARG A 101 5.42 -9.92 7.98
N LEU A 102 4.38 -9.60 7.20
CA LEU A 102 3.00 -9.63 7.68
C LEU A 102 2.53 -11.04 8.03
N SER A 103 2.86 -12.05 7.21
CA SER A 103 2.53 -13.44 7.51
C SER A 103 3.26 -13.93 8.76
N ASN A 104 4.54 -13.59 8.92
CA ASN A 104 5.30 -13.94 10.11
C ASN A 104 4.74 -13.27 11.36
N LEU A 105 4.30 -12.01 11.27
CA LEU A 105 3.64 -11.31 12.37
C LEU A 105 2.29 -11.97 12.72
N ALA A 106 1.51 -12.37 11.72
CA ALA A 106 0.24 -13.08 11.90
C ALA A 106 0.46 -14.42 12.59
N TRP A 107 1.45 -15.22 12.17
CA TRP A 107 1.83 -16.46 12.83
C TRP A 107 2.30 -16.26 14.28
N HIS A 108 3.03 -15.17 14.55
CA HIS A 108 3.48 -14.86 15.91
C HIS A 108 2.32 -14.43 16.81
N MET A 109 1.38 -13.63 16.28
CA MET A 109 0.16 -13.22 16.96
C MET A 109 -0.75 -14.42 17.24
N ASP A 110 -0.98 -15.30 16.26
CA ASP A 110 -1.72 -16.55 16.46
C ASP A 110 -1.03 -17.46 17.49
N GLY A 111 0.30 -17.51 17.50
CA GLY A 111 1.07 -18.22 18.52
C GLY A 111 0.90 -17.65 19.93
N ILE A 112 0.88 -16.33 20.09
CA ILE A 112 0.63 -15.65 21.37
C ILE A 112 -0.82 -15.85 21.82
N VAL A 113 -1.79 -15.73 20.91
CA VAL A 113 -3.22 -15.94 21.17
C VAL A 113 -3.50 -17.41 21.51
N ALA A 114 -2.84 -18.36 20.84
CA ALA A 114 -2.93 -19.78 21.16
C ALA A 114 -2.32 -20.11 22.54
N ARG A 115 -1.18 -19.50 22.90
CA ARG A 115 -0.60 -19.60 24.25
C ARG A 115 -1.49 -18.97 25.32
N GLY A 116 -2.19 -17.88 24.98
CA GLY A 116 -3.17 -17.24 25.86
C GLY A 116 -4.38 -18.12 26.17
N ARG A 117 -4.82 -18.97 25.24
CA ARG A 117 -5.87 -19.97 25.51
C ARG A 117 -5.34 -21.20 26.25
N GLY A 118 -4.19 -21.74 25.84
CA GLY A 118 -3.62 -22.96 26.43
C GLY A 118 -3.13 -22.81 27.88
N ALA A 119 -2.73 -21.61 28.31
CA ALA A 119 -2.31 -21.36 29.70
C ALA A 119 -3.46 -21.52 30.71
N ALA A 120 -4.68 -21.14 30.32
CA ALA A 120 -5.86 -21.25 31.19
C ALA A 120 -6.31 -22.71 31.40
N GLU A 121 -6.07 -23.60 30.42
CA GLU A 121 -6.35 -25.03 30.59
C GLU A 121 -5.26 -25.78 31.38
N GLN A 122 -3.98 -25.40 31.24
CA GLN A 122 -2.88 -26.02 31.98
C GLN A 122 -2.94 -25.76 33.48
N GLU A 123 -3.29 -24.53 33.90
CA GLU A 123 -3.47 -24.22 35.32
C GLU A 123 -4.57 -25.07 35.95
N ARG A 124 -5.66 -25.34 35.22
CA ARG A 124 -6.76 -26.16 35.75
C ARG A 124 -6.32 -27.58 36.05
N GLN A 125 -5.51 -28.20 35.18
CA GLN A 125 -5.00 -29.55 35.43
C GLN A 125 -4.04 -29.59 36.62
N LEU A 126 -3.13 -28.63 36.73
CA LEU A 126 -2.21 -28.54 37.87
C LEU A 126 -2.95 -28.31 39.19
N ILE A 127 -3.99 -27.47 39.18
CA ILE A 127 -4.87 -27.26 40.35
C ILE A 127 -5.60 -28.55 40.70
N TRP A 128 -6.13 -29.31 39.73
CA TRP A 128 -6.79 -30.59 40.00
C TRP A 128 -5.82 -31.65 40.53
N PHE A 129 -4.59 -31.74 40.01
CA PHE A 129 -3.57 -32.64 40.57
C PHE A 129 -3.13 -32.23 41.97
N GLY A 130 -2.94 -30.93 42.21
CA GLY A 130 -2.62 -30.40 43.54
C GLY A 130 -3.74 -30.67 44.55
N LEU A 131 -4.98 -30.38 44.17
CA LEU A 131 -6.15 -30.59 45.00
C LEU A 131 -6.41 -32.08 45.25
N GLY A 132 -6.24 -32.92 44.23
CA GLY A 132 -6.28 -34.38 44.35
C GLY A 132 -5.19 -34.93 45.29
N GLY A 133 -3.96 -34.43 45.18
CA GLY A 133 -2.85 -34.82 46.06
C GLY A 133 -3.07 -34.39 47.50
N ILE A 134 -3.60 -33.19 47.74
CA ILE A 134 -3.95 -32.71 49.09
C ILE A 134 -5.07 -33.57 49.68
N LEU A 135 -6.14 -33.83 48.93
CA LEU A 135 -7.25 -34.67 49.40
C LEU A 135 -6.79 -36.10 49.70
N LEU A 136 -5.96 -36.69 48.83
CA LEU A 136 -5.38 -38.00 49.04
C LEU A 136 -4.47 -38.01 50.29
N GLY A 137 -3.66 -36.97 50.48
CA GLY A 137 -2.81 -36.80 51.66
C GLY A 137 -3.61 -36.70 52.95
N ILE A 138 -4.70 -35.93 52.96
CA ILE A 138 -5.60 -35.83 54.11
C ILE A 138 -6.28 -37.17 54.40
N LEU A 139 -6.79 -37.84 53.37
CA LEU A 139 -7.44 -39.15 53.51
C LEU A 139 -6.46 -40.20 54.05
N LEU A 140 -5.24 -40.22 53.49
CA LEU A 140 -4.16 -41.09 53.93
C LEU A 140 -3.79 -40.80 55.38
N TRP A 141 -3.62 -39.53 55.75
CA TRP A 141 -3.29 -39.10 57.12
C TRP A 141 -4.42 -39.34 58.13
N SER A 142 -5.67 -39.46 57.68
CA SER A 142 -6.80 -39.81 58.54
C SER A 142 -6.90 -41.32 58.81
N ILE A 143 -6.54 -42.14 57.82
CA ILE A 143 -6.58 -43.61 57.92
C ILE A 143 -5.36 -44.16 58.64
N LEU A 144 -4.17 -43.58 58.40
CA LEU A 144 -2.91 -44.08 58.97
C LEU A 144 -2.94 -44.21 60.50
N PRO A 145 -3.42 -43.24 61.31
CA PRO A 145 -3.40 -43.36 62.76
C PRO A 145 -4.19 -44.59 63.25
N GLY A 146 -5.34 -44.87 62.65
CA GLY A 146 -6.16 -46.04 62.99
C GLY A 146 -5.61 -47.37 62.46
N ALA A 147 -5.08 -47.37 61.23
CA ALA A 147 -4.51 -48.56 60.62
C ALA A 147 -3.15 -48.94 61.22
N VAL A 148 -2.26 -47.96 61.44
CA VAL A 148 -0.97 -48.15 62.11
C VAL A 148 -1.16 -48.59 63.56
N ALA A 149 -2.15 -48.04 64.28
CA ALA A 149 -2.48 -48.53 65.63
C ALA A 149 -2.89 -50.02 65.65
N ARG A 150 -3.40 -50.55 64.53
CA ARG A 150 -3.85 -51.95 64.40
C ARG A 150 -2.80 -52.88 63.79
N SER A 151 -1.82 -52.36 63.06
CA SER A 151 -0.77 -53.14 62.40
C SER A 151 0.57 -53.15 63.15
N LEU A 152 0.70 -52.40 64.24
CA LEU A 152 1.89 -52.43 65.09
C LEU A 152 1.98 -53.76 65.88
N PRO A 153 3.19 -54.30 66.13
CA PRO A 153 3.38 -55.55 66.84
C PRO A 153 2.72 -55.54 68.22
N VAL A 154 2.07 -56.65 68.60
CA VAL A 154 1.39 -56.82 69.91
C VAL A 154 2.34 -56.56 71.09
N SER A 155 3.66 -56.64 70.90
CA SER A 155 4.65 -56.33 71.93
C SER A 155 4.67 -54.85 72.37
N TRP A 156 4.11 -53.92 71.58
CA TRP A 156 4.24 -52.48 71.83
C TRP A 156 3.07 -51.84 72.62
N HIS A 157 2.00 -52.59 72.90
CA HIS A 157 0.86 -52.18 73.76
C HIS A 157 0.32 -50.74 73.51
N VAL A 158 0.31 -50.31 72.24
CA VAL A 158 -0.09 -48.94 71.84
C VAL A 158 -1.57 -48.66 72.14
N PRO A 159 -2.53 -49.56 71.86
CA PRO A 159 -3.93 -49.35 72.23
C PRO A 159 -4.12 -49.13 73.74
N GLU A 160 -3.35 -49.84 74.57
CA GLU A 160 -3.49 -49.85 76.02
C GLU A 160 -2.93 -48.58 76.66
N TRP A 161 -1.76 -48.08 76.22
CA TRP A 161 -1.26 -46.78 76.66
C TRP A 161 -2.11 -45.63 76.11
N MET A 162 -2.62 -45.76 74.89
CA MET A 162 -3.49 -44.74 74.29
C MET A 162 -4.85 -44.67 75.02
N ALA A 163 -5.42 -45.81 75.41
CA ALA A 163 -6.61 -45.89 76.26
C ALA A 163 -6.35 -45.29 77.65
N SER A 164 -5.20 -45.60 78.26
CA SER A 164 -4.83 -45.03 79.56
C SER A 164 -4.64 -43.50 79.49
N ARG A 165 -4.04 -43.01 78.40
CA ARG A 165 -3.85 -41.57 78.12
C ARG A 165 -5.17 -40.85 77.88
N MET A 166 -6.07 -41.44 77.08
CA MET A 166 -7.41 -40.86 76.83
C MET A 166 -8.29 -40.90 78.08
N MET A 167 -8.19 -41.95 78.91
CA MET A 167 -8.92 -42.05 80.18
C MET A 167 -8.25 -41.27 81.32
N GLY A 168 -7.03 -40.74 81.13
CA GLY A 168 -6.27 -40.03 82.15
C GLY A 168 -5.89 -40.88 83.37
N MET A 169 -5.87 -42.21 83.22
CA MET A 169 -5.71 -43.17 84.31
C MET A 169 -4.47 -44.05 84.08
N GLU A 170 -3.93 -44.63 85.14
CA GLU A 170 -2.87 -45.63 85.03
C GLU A 170 -3.37 -46.84 84.22
N GLN A 171 -2.51 -47.41 83.36
CA GLN A 171 -2.87 -48.46 82.41
C GLN A 171 -3.56 -49.67 83.07
N LYS A 172 -3.09 -50.07 84.26
CA LYS A 172 -3.68 -51.17 85.03
C LYS A 172 -5.10 -50.86 85.51
N GLU A 173 -5.36 -49.62 85.91
CA GLU A 173 -6.67 -49.17 86.40
C GLU A 173 -7.65 -48.97 85.24
N ALA A 174 -7.18 -48.44 84.10
CA ALA A 174 -7.96 -48.33 82.87
C ALA A 174 -8.44 -49.71 82.37
N GLY A 175 -7.55 -50.72 82.39
CA GLY A 175 -7.90 -52.09 82.04
C GLY A 175 -8.94 -52.71 83.00
N ARG A 176 -8.77 -52.50 84.31
CA ARG A 176 -9.74 -52.96 85.32
C ARG A 176 -11.10 -52.31 85.12
N ARG A 177 -11.12 -51.00 84.85
CA ARG A 177 -12.35 -50.25 84.59
C ARG A 177 -13.05 -50.75 83.34
N MET A 178 -12.32 -50.96 82.24
CA MET A 178 -12.89 -51.52 81.01
C MET A 178 -13.51 -52.90 81.24
N ILE A 179 -12.88 -53.78 82.02
CA ILE A 179 -13.44 -55.11 82.34
C ILE A 179 -14.71 -54.99 83.18
N ILE A 180 -14.77 -54.07 84.14
CA ILE A 180 -15.95 -53.84 84.98
C ILE A 180 -17.10 -53.24 84.16
N THR A 181 -16.80 -52.34 83.22
CA THR A 181 -17.82 -51.68 82.37
C THR A 181 -18.14 -52.45 81.10
N ALA A 182 -17.42 -53.54 80.80
CA ALA A 182 -17.67 -54.34 79.62
C ALA A 182 -19.06 -54.99 79.72
N PRO A 183 -19.95 -54.81 78.73
CA PRO A 183 -21.22 -55.52 78.69
C PRO A 183 -20.96 -57.03 78.53
N LYS A 184 -21.74 -57.87 79.24
CA LYS A 184 -21.72 -59.33 79.04
C LYS A 184 -22.18 -59.64 77.62
N ASP A 185 -21.37 -60.39 76.87
CA ASP A 185 -21.71 -60.93 75.54
C ASP A 185 -22.88 -61.93 75.66
N GLU A 186 -24.10 -61.44 75.53
CA GLU A 186 -25.29 -62.25 75.22
C GLU A 186 -25.66 -62.06 73.73
N ALA A 187 -24.84 -62.59 72.83
CA ALA A 187 -25.24 -62.82 71.44
C ALA A 187 -24.30 -63.82 70.74
N ARG A 188 -24.44 -65.10 71.09
CA ARG A 188 -24.05 -66.20 70.20
C ARG A 188 -25.21 -67.17 70.07
N ARG A 189 -26.18 -66.79 69.25
CA ARG A 189 -27.09 -67.64 68.47
C ARG A 189 -27.80 -66.79 67.43
#